data_AF-A0A6P0NGF1-F1
#
_entry.id   AF-A0A6P0NGF1-F1
#
_cell.length_a   1.000
_cell.length_b   1.000
_cell.length_c   1.000
_cell.angle_alpha   90.00
_cell.angle_beta   90.00
_cell.angle_gamma   90.00
#
_symmetry.space_group_name_H-M   'P 1'
#
loop_
_entity.id
_entity.type
_entity.pdbx_description
1 polymer ?
#
loop_
_entity_poly.entity_id
_entity_poly.type
_entity_poly.pdbx_seq_one_letter_code
_entity_poly.pdbx_strand_id
1 'polypeptide(L)' 'MKEINCPTLNCPKCKGKLEPVTCHDIEVDRCVNCKGIWFDSLEAEILKKIKGSESLDIGDPEIGSELNQINDRS' A
#
# COMPACT_ATOMS: atom_id res chain seq x y z
N MET A 1 10.38 -16.16 23.54
CA MET A 1 10.85 -15.37 22.38
C MET A 1 9.59 -15.04 21.61
N LYS A 2 9.11 -13.78 21.68
CA LYS A 2 7.81 -13.45 21.10
C LYS A 2 7.92 -13.57 19.59
N GLU A 3 7.26 -14.57 19.02
CA GLU A 3 7.00 -14.66 17.60
C GLU A 3 6.31 -13.35 17.18
N ILE A 4 7.05 -12.51 16.46
CA ILE A 4 6.48 -11.36 15.76
C ILE A 4 5.72 -11.96 14.59
N ASN A 5 4.49 -12.42 14.86
CA ASN A 5 3.50 -12.67 13.83
C ASN A 5 3.10 -11.29 13.27
N CYS A 6 3.92 -10.74 12.37
CA CYS A 6 3.45 -9.69 11.49
C CYS A 6 2.43 -10.39 10.58
N PRO A 7 1.13 -10.12 10.71
CA PRO A 7 0.11 -10.80 9.91
C PRO A 7 0.51 -10.61 8.45
N THR A 8 0.42 -11.67 7.64
CA THR A 8 0.68 -11.60 6.20
C THR A 8 -0.09 -10.40 5.65
N LEU A 9 0.65 -9.33 5.34
CA LEU A 9 0.11 -8.02 5.04
C LEU A 9 -0.47 -8.13 3.63
N ASN A 10 -1.72 -8.56 3.58
CA ASN A 10 -2.48 -8.68 2.36
C ASN A 10 -3.17 -7.34 2.14
N CYS A 11 -3.15 -6.84 0.90
CA CYS A 11 -3.83 -5.63 0.50
C CYS A 11 -5.31 -5.70 0.95
N PRO A 12 -5.81 -4.89 1.88
CA PRO A 12 -7.19 -5.01 2.33
C PRO A 12 -8.22 -4.60 1.28
N LYS A 13 -7.83 -3.98 0.16
CA LYS A 13 -8.71 -3.74 -0.99
C LYS A 13 -9.00 -4.99 -1.82
N CYS A 14 -8.00 -5.82 -2.10
CA CYS A 14 -8.15 -6.96 -3.02
C CYS A 14 -7.61 -8.29 -2.49
N LYS A 15 -7.14 -8.31 -1.24
CA LYS A 15 -6.44 -9.41 -0.57
C LYS A 15 -5.17 -9.91 -1.29
N GLY A 16 -4.69 -9.17 -2.29
CA GLY A 16 -3.46 -9.48 -3.02
C GLY A 16 -2.21 -9.27 -2.18
N LYS A 17 -1.10 -9.89 -2.60
CA LYS A 17 0.21 -9.77 -1.94
C LYS A 17 0.72 -8.34 -2.02
N LEU A 18 1.25 -7.84 -0.90
CA LEU A 18 2.03 -6.61 -0.84
C LEU A 18 3.52 -6.92 -1.05
N GLU A 19 4.20 -6.06 -1.79
CA GLU A 19 5.64 -6.13 -2.01
C GLU A 19 6.29 -4.79 -1.67
N PRO A 20 7.42 -4.79 -0.96
CA PRO A 20 8.10 -3.57 -0.57
C PRO A 20 8.67 -2.88 -1.81
N VAL A 21 8.45 -1.57 -1.91
CA VAL A 21 9.04 -0.70 -2.90
C VAL A 21 9.71 0.47 -2.20
N THR A 22 10.95 0.76 -2.58
CA THR A 22 11.72 1.84 -1.96
C THR A 22 11.60 3.12 -2.79
N CYS A 23 11.29 4.23 -2.13
CA CYS A 23 11.28 5.56 -2.71
C CYS A 23 12.04 6.54 -1.84
N HIS A 24 13.10 7.14 -2.37
CA HIS A 24 13.89 8.13 -1.64
C HIS A 24 14.27 7.68 -0.21
N ASP A 25 14.74 6.42 -0.09
CA ASP A 25 15.13 5.77 1.18
C ASP A 25 13.97 5.35 2.10
N ILE A 26 12.73 5.46 1.65
CA ILE A 26 11.54 5.04 2.38
C ILE A 26 10.99 3.77 1.76
N GLU A 27 10.88 2.71 2.55
CA GLU A 27 10.17 1.49 2.16
C GLU A 27 8.67 1.71 2.28
N VAL A 28 7.89 1.28 1.30
CA VAL A 28 6.42 1.24 1.37
C VAL A 28 5.91 -0.03 0.73
N ASP A 29 4.73 -0.49 1.12
CA ASP A 29 4.16 -1.71 0.60
C ASP A 29 3.26 -1.43 -0.61
N ARG A 30 3.54 -2.02 -1.77
CA ARG A 30 2.66 -1.92 -2.95
C ARG A 30 1.99 -3.26 -3.23
N CYS A 31 0.68 -3.22 -3.47
CA CYS A 31 -0.02 -4.40 -3.95
C CYS A 31 0.36 -4.74 -5.39
N VAL A 32 0.74 -6.00 -5.63
CA VAL A 32 1.06 -6.47 -6.98
C VAL A 32 -0.13 -6.51 -7.91
N ASN A 33 -1.34 -6.64 -7.35
CA ASN A 33 -2.58 -6.86 -8.10
C ASN A 33 -3.25 -5.52 -8.45
N CYS A 34 -3.73 -4.79 -7.44
CA CYS A 34 -4.44 -3.52 -7.67
C CYS A 34 -3.54 -2.29 -7.73
N LYS A 35 -2.22 -2.45 -7.52
CA LYS A 35 -1.22 -1.36 -7.46
C LYS A 35 -1.44 -0.32 -6.35
N GLY A 36 -2.39 -0.56 -5.44
CA GLY A 36 -2.59 0.28 -4.26
C GLY A 36 -1.38 0.28 -3.34
N ILE A 37 -1.06 1.44 -2.77
CA ILE A 37 0.06 1.62 -1.86
C ILE A 37 -0.45 1.61 -0.41
N TRP A 38 0.27 0.88 0.43
CA TRP A 38 0.13 0.84 1.88
C TRP A 38 1.30 1.58 2.50
N PHE A 39 0.97 2.43 3.46
CA PHE A 39 1.92 3.14 4.29
C PHE A 39 1.58 2.82 5.74
N ASP A 40 2.59 2.70 6.59
CA ASP A 40 2.37 2.93 8.01
C ASP A 40 2.27 4.43 8.32
N SER A 41 1.82 4.73 9.55
CA SER A 41 1.49 6.10 9.95
C SER A 41 2.69 7.06 9.88
N LEU A 42 3.92 6.56 10.00
CA LEU A 42 5.14 7.38 9.94
C LEU A 42 5.57 7.61 8.50
N GLU A 43 5.55 6.59 7.66
CA GLU A 43 5.92 6.66 6.24
C GLU A 43 5.08 7.68 5.47
N ALA A 44 3.76 7.69 5.70
CA ALA A 44 2.84 8.59 5.01
C ALA A 44 3.15 10.08 5.26
N GLU A 45 3.59 10.44 6.47
CA GLU A 45 3.93 11.83 6.81
C GLU A 45 5.24 12.27 6.14
N ILE A 46 6.20 11.36 5.98
CA ILE A 46 7.49 11.65 5.36
C ILE A 46 7.32 11.79 3.85
N LEU A 47 6.58 10.88 3.20
CA LEU A 47 6.37 10.89 1.75
C LEU A 47 5.62 12.12 1.25
N LYS A 48 4.68 12.66 2.06
CA LYS A 48 4.00 13.94 1.77
C LYS A 48 4.98 15.13 1.67
N LYS A 49 6.14 15.05 2.31
CA LYS A 49 7.17 16.11 2.30
C LYS A 49 8.20 15.92 1.20
N ILE A 50 8.28 14.73 0.60
CA ILE A 50 9.23 14.40 -0.46
C ILE A 50 8.61 14.72 -1.82
N LYS A 51 9.26 15.61 -2.58
CA LYS A 51 8.87 15.86 -3.97
C LYS A 51 9.22 14.64 -4.83
N GLY A 52 8.29 14.20 -5.69
CA GLY A 52 8.46 13.02 -6.54
C GLY A 52 7.95 11.70 -5.93
N SER A 53 7.46 11.70 -4.69
CA SER A 53 6.78 10.53 -4.11
C SER A 53 5.47 10.20 -4.84
N GLU A 54 4.86 11.17 -5.53
CA GLU A 54 3.70 10.99 -6.41
C GLU A 54 3.92 9.96 -7.52
N SER A 55 5.18 9.78 -7.97
CA SER A 55 5.51 8.79 -9.00
C SER A 55 5.37 7.35 -8.52
N LEU A 56 5.21 7.12 -7.21
CA LEU A 56 4.89 5.80 -6.69
C LEU A 56 3.44 5.40 -6.95
N ASP A 57 2.54 6.38 -7.10
CA ASP A 57 1.13 6.13 -7.35
C ASP A 57 0.90 5.85 -8.83
N ILE A 58 1.31 4.64 -9.24
CA ILE A 58 1.10 4.10 -10.60
C ILE A 58 -0.23 3.37 -10.74
N GLY A 59 -1.07 3.43 -9.71
CA GLY A 59 -2.36 2.74 -9.68
C GLY A 59 -3.34 3.38 -10.65
N ASP A 60 -4.19 2.55 -11.24
CA ASP A 60 -5.27 3.04 -12.07
C ASP A 60 -6.39 3.61 -11.17
N PRO A 61 -6.81 4.87 -11.37
CA PRO A 61 -7.80 5.51 -10.52
C PRO A 61 -9.20 4.87 -10.64
N GLU A 62 -9.54 4.27 -11.78
CA GLU A 62 -10.80 3.57 -11.99
C GLU A 62 -10.83 2.27 -11.16
N ILE A 63 -9.75 1.50 -11.19
CA ILE A 63 -9.56 0.31 -10.34
C ILE A 63 -9.58 0.69 -8.86
N GLY A 64 -8.90 1.77 -8.48
CA GLY A 64 -8.87 2.27 -7.10
C GLY A 64 -10.25 2.67 -6.59
N SER A 65 -11.08 3.28 -7.44
CA SER A 65 -12.45 3.71 -7.15
C SER A 65 -13.41 2.53 -7.02
N GLU A 66 -13.32 1.54 -7.91
CA GLU A 66 -14.12 0.32 -7.84
C GLU A 66 -13.84 -0.45 -6.55
N LEU A 67 -12.56 -0.59 -6.18
CA LEU A 67 -12.16 -1.26 -4.94
C LEU A 67 -12.55 -0.51 -3.66
N ASN A 68 -12.78 0.81 -3.72
CA ASN A 68 -13.31 1.56 -2.57
C ASN A 68 -14.77 1.20 -2.26
N GLN A 69 -15.51 0.71 -3.26
CA GLN A 69 -16.90 0.24 -3.08
C GLN A 69 -16.95 -1.17 -2.53
N ILE A 70 -15.83 -1.90 -2.53
CA ILE A 70 -15.70 -3.22 -1.93
C ILE A 70 -15.34 -3.05 -0.44
N ASN A 71 -16.30 -2.57 0.34
CA ASN A 71 -16.32 -2.77 1.78
C ASN A 71 -17.45 -3.77 2.07
N ASP A 72 -17.07 -4.93 2.61
CA ASP A 72 -17.96 -6.02 3.00
C ASP A 72 -18.47 -6.93 1.87
N ARG A 73 -17.77 -8.04 1.64
CA ARG A 73 -18.42 -9.31 1.30
C ARG A 73 -17.78 -10.40 2.14
N SER A 74 -18.45 -10.63 3.28
CA SER A 74 -18.42 -11.81 4.16
C SER A 74 -17.30 -11.91 5.20
#